data_AF-A0AAU8JHC3-F1
#
_entry.id   AF-A0AAU8JHC3-F1
#
_cell.length_a   1.000
_cell.length_b   1.000
_cell.length_c   1.000
_cell.angle_alpha   90.00
_cell.angle_beta   90.00
_cell.angle_gamma   90.00
#
_symmetry.space_group_name_H-M   'P 1'
#
loop_
_entity.id
_entity.type
_entity.pdbx_description
1 polymer ?
#
loop_
_entity_poly.entity_id
_entity_poly.type
_entity_poly.pdbx_seq_one_letter_code
_entity_poly.pdbx_strand_id
1 'polypeptide(L)'
;METIKLNSHVVTDGILQITMPANLKNTAVEVVLVVQPLLSEETKSKYNAWGKLTTKESIQQAIEQMRKLQQQVALSPNFIREMIDEGRRF
;
A
#
# COMPACT_ATOMS: atom_id res chain seq x y z
N MET A 1 -45.61 -1.77 16.20
CA MET A 1 -44.16 -1.55 16.33
C MET A 1 -43.67 -1.10 14.96
N GLU A 2 -43.18 0.14 14.83
CA GLU A 2 -42.76 0.69 13.53
C GLU A 2 -41.32 0.27 13.24
N THR A 3 -41.08 -0.27 12.04
CA THR A 3 -39.76 -0.75 11.62
C THR A 3 -39.10 0.29 10.74
N ILE A 4 -38.04 0.94 11.24
CA ILE A 4 -37.23 1.87 10.45
C ILE A 4 -36.16 1.06 9.71
N LYS A 5 -36.18 1.13 8.37
CA LYS A 5 -35.11 0.57 7.53
C LYS A 5 -33.98 1.59 7.41
N LEU A 6 -32.81 1.25 7.93
CA LEU A 6 -31.59 2.03 7.75
C LEU A 6 -30.81 1.46 6.56
N ASN A 7 -30.61 2.28 5.54
CA ASN A 7 -29.75 1.92 4.43
C ASN A 7 -28.33 2.36 4.79
N SER A 8 -27.42 1.39 4.93
CA SER A 8 -26.01 1.63 5.20
C SER A 8 -25.16 1.13 4.05
N HIS A 9 -24.20 1.94 3.61
CA HIS A 9 -23.17 1.52 2.65
C HIS A 9 -21.79 1.86 3.19
N VAL A 10 -20.81 1.01 2.90
CA VAL A 10 -19.40 1.24 3.21
C VAL A 10 -18.79 1.85 1.95
N VAL A 11 -18.35 3.10 2.05
CA VAL A 11 -17.67 3.81 0.96
C VAL A 11 -16.24 3.29 0.83
N THR A 12 -15.60 3.52 -0.32
CA THR A 12 -14.21 3.13 -0.63
C THR A 12 -13.18 3.55 0.42
N ASP A 13 -13.51 4.56 1.22
CA ASP A 13 -12.64 5.15 2.24
C ASP A 13 -12.90 4.55 3.63
N GLY A 14 -13.74 3.51 3.73
CA GLY A 14 -14.09 2.81 4.97
C GLY A 14 -15.11 3.54 5.85
N ILE A 15 -15.73 4.61 5.34
CA ILE A 15 -16.72 5.40 6.08
C ILE A 15 -18.10 4.76 5.92
N LEU A 16 -18.75 4.47 7.05
CA LEU A 16 -20.13 3.98 7.10
C LEU A 16 -21.10 5.16 7.11
N GLN A 17 -21.92 5.28 6.06
CA GLN A 17 -22.95 6.31 6.00
C GLN A 17 -24.32 5.70 6.30
N ILE A 18 -25.00 6.25 7.32
CA ILE A 18 -26.36 5.87 7.71
C ILE A 18 -27.31 6.95 7.21
N THR A 19 -28.25 6.59 6.32
CA THR A 19 -29.27 7.52 5.83
C THR A 19 -30.62 7.20 6.46
N MET A 20 -31.23 8.21 7.07
CA MET A 20 -32.49 8.11 7.82
C MET A 20 -33.54 9.06 7.23
N PRO A 21 -34.83 8.65 7.13
CA PRO A 21 -35.91 9.55 6.73
C PRO A 21 -36.10 10.68 7.76
N ALA A 22 -36.19 11.93 7.29
CA ALA A 22 -36.09 13.14 8.11
C ALA A 22 -37.28 13.43 9.05
N ASN A 23 -38.27 12.55 9.17
CA ASN A 23 -39.51 12.84 9.91
C ASN A 23 -39.54 12.16 11.29
N LEU A 24 -38.55 12.46 12.12
CA LEU A 24 -38.52 12.09 13.53
C LEU A 24 -38.96 13.27 14.40
N LYS A 25 -40.27 13.50 14.52
CA LYS A 25 -40.77 14.45 15.51
C LYS A 25 -40.92 13.73 16.84
N ASN A 26 -40.27 14.27 17.89
CA ASN A 26 -40.40 13.80 19.28
C ASN A 26 -40.00 12.32 19.49
N THR A 27 -38.89 11.87 18.90
CA THR A 27 -38.37 10.51 19.12
C THR A 27 -36.88 10.58 19.42
N ALA A 28 -36.47 10.06 20.58
CA ALA A 28 -35.07 9.84 20.89
C ALA A 28 -34.57 8.62 20.11
N VAL A 29 -33.49 8.77 19.36
CA VAL A 29 -32.87 7.68 18.59
C VAL A 29 -31.48 7.43 19.14
N GLU A 30 -31.26 6.21 19.61
CA GLU A 30 -29.96 5.73 20.04
C GLU A 30 -29.37 4.83 18.95
N VAL A 31 -28.15 5.14 18.50
CA VAL A 31 -27.42 4.36 17.50
C VAL A 31 -26.18 3.82 18.16
N VAL A 32 -26.09 2.49 18.28
CA VAL A 32 -24.91 1.81 18.80
C VAL A 32 -24.15 1.21 17.64
N LEU A 33 -22.93 1.70 17.40
CA LEU A 33 -22.04 1.19 16.37
C LEU A 33 -21.01 0.25 17.00
N VAL A 34 -21.00 -1.02 16.58
CA VAL A 34 -19.97 -1.98 16.99
C VAL A 34 -19.03 -2.20 15.81
N VAL A 35 -17.80 -1.68 15.93
CA VAL A 35 -16.74 -1.92 14.96
C VAL A 35 -15.89 -3.06 15.50
N GLN A 36 -15.99 -4.23 14.86
CA GLN A 36 -15.09 -5.33 15.15
C GLN A 36 -14.02 -5.38 14.05
N PRO A 37 -12.72 -5.31 14.39
CA PRO A 37 -11.69 -5.62 13.43
C PRO A 37 -11.82 -7.10 13.07
N LEU A 38 -12.17 -7.38 11.83
CA LEU A 38 -12.00 -8.73 11.29
C LEU A 38 -10.49 -8.96 11.19
N LEU A 39 -10.02 -10.07 11.74
CA LEU A 39 -8.69 -10.59 11.40
C LEU A 39 -8.68 -10.71 9.88
N SER A 40 -8.00 -9.78 9.21
CA SER A 40 -7.77 -9.83 7.77
C SER A 40 -7.28 -11.25 7.50
N GLU A 41 -7.95 -11.96 6.58
CA GLU A 41 -7.43 -13.22 6.07
C GLU A 41 -5.93 -13.04 5.89
N GLU A 42 -5.17 -13.84 6.62
CA GLU A 42 -3.72 -13.75 6.68
C GLU A 42 -3.24 -13.53 5.26
N THR A 43 -2.67 -12.35 4.99
CA THR A 43 -2.08 -12.05 3.69
C THR A 43 -1.09 -13.17 3.44
N LYS A 44 -1.47 -14.12 2.59
CA LYS A 44 -0.71 -15.36 2.40
C LYS A 44 0.75 -14.98 2.22
N SER A 45 1.60 -15.53 3.08
CA SER A 45 3.04 -15.31 3.05
C SER A 45 3.53 -15.40 1.62
N LYS A 46 3.95 -14.27 1.06
CA LYS A 46 4.47 -14.21 -0.31
C LYS A 46 5.92 -14.62 -0.25
N TYR A 47 6.32 -15.55 -1.11
CA TYR A 47 7.71 -15.98 -1.23
C TYR A 47 8.28 -15.48 -2.55
N ASN A 48 9.56 -15.15 -2.56
CA ASN A 48 10.25 -14.79 -3.80
C ASN A 48 10.64 -16.05 -4.60
N ALA A 49 11.25 -15.86 -5.76
CA ALA A 49 11.68 -16.94 -6.64
C ALA A 49 12.70 -17.92 -6.00
N TRP A 50 13.31 -17.53 -4.88
CA TRP A 50 14.25 -18.36 -4.10
C TRP A 50 13.63 -18.95 -2.84
N GLY A 51 12.31 -18.88 -2.69
CA GLY A 51 11.60 -19.45 -1.53
C GLY A 51 11.78 -18.66 -0.24
N LYS A 52 12.29 -17.42 -0.27
CA LYS A 52 12.40 -16.56 0.92
C LYS A 52 11.14 -15.72 1.10
N LEU A 53 10.74 -15.54 2.36
CA LEU A 53 9.59 -14.71 2.70
C LEU A 53 9.82 -13.27 2.22
N THR A 54 8.82 -12.72 1.53
CA THR A 54 8.82 -11.36 1.01
C THR A 54 8.18 -10.44 2.04
N THR A 55 9.01 -9.80 2.85
CA THR A 55 8.62 -8.74 3.78
C THR A 55 8.87 -7.36 3.16
N LYS A 56 8.23 -6.31 3.68
CA LYS A 56 8.49 -4.92 3.27
C LYS A 56 9.98 -4.56 3.37
N GLU A 57 10.63 -5.01 4.44
CA GLU A 57 12.07 -4.83 4.66
C GLU A 57 12.90 -5.50 3.57
N SER A 58 12.59 -6.76 3.24
CA SER A 58 13.32 -7.51 2.20
C SER A 58 13.22 -6.85 0.82
N ILE A 59 12.06 -6.26 0.49
CA ILE A 59 11.85 -5.50 -0.76
C ILE A 59 12.71 -4.23 -0.75
N GLN A 60 12.70 -3.47 0.35
CA GLN A 60 13.50 -2.25 0.47
C GLN A 60 15.00 -2.53 0.37
N GLN A 61 15.48 -3.60 1.01
CA GLN A 61 16.86 -4.04 0.92
C GLN A 61 17.24 -4.38 -0.53
N ALA A 62 16.40 -5.13 -1.26
CA ALA A 62 16.66 -5.47 -2.65
C ALA A 62 16.76 -4.22 -3.56
N ILE A 63 15.87 -3.24 -3.37
CA ILE A 63 15.90 -1.97 -4.11
C ILE A 63 17.21 -1.21 -3.82
N GLU A 64 17.62 -1.13 -2.56
CA GLU A 64 18.84 -0.42 -2.18
C GLU A 64 20.10 -1.08 -2.77
N GLN A 65 20.16 -2.41 -2.78
CA GLN A 65 21.24 -3.17 -3.41
C GLN A 65 21.29 -2.92 -4.92
N MET A 66 20.15 -2.92 -5.61
CA MET A 66 20.10 -2.58 -7.04
C MET A 66 20.57 -1.16 -7.30
N ARG A 67 20.24 -0.20 -6.43
CA ARG A 67 20.69 1.19 -6.55
C ARG A 67 22.20 1.34 -6.36
N LYS A 68 22.78 0.62 -5.38
CA LYS A 68 24.24 0.57 -5.17
C LYS A 68 24.95 -0.07 -6.36
N LEU A 69 24.40 -1.15 -6.90
CA LEU A 69 24.93 -1.79 -8.10
C LEU A 69 24.89 -0.82 -9.29
N GLN A 70 23.80 -0.09 -9.49
CA GLN A 70 23.73 0.94 -10.52
C GLN A 70 24.80 2.01 -10.34
N GLN A 71 25.09 2.46 -9.11
CA GLN A 71 26.16 3.42 -8.84
C GLN A 71 27.56 2.86 -9.08
N GLN A 72 27.78 1.57 -8.83
CA GLN A 72 29.06 0.91 -9.05
C GLN A 72 29.31 0.57 -10.52
N VAL A 73 28.27 0.17 -11.25
CA VAL A 73 28.34 -0.22 -12.66
C VAL A 73 28.27 1.00 -13.58
N ALA A 74 27.59 2.07 -13.16
CA ALA A 74 27.64 3.33 -13.89
C ALA A 74 29.07 3.87 -13.84
N LEU A 75 29.79 3.70 -14.95
CA LEU A 75 31.07 4.37 -15.16
C LEU A 75 30.85 5.86 -14.99
N SER A 76 31.68 6.51 -14.18
CA SER A 76 31.60 7.96 -14.05
C SER A 76 31.80 8.60 -15.43
N PRO A 77 31.10 9.71 -15.75
CA PRO A 77 31.25 10.38 -17.04
C PRO A 77 32.71 10.73 -17.38
N ASN A 78 33.53 10.94 -16.35
CA ASN A 78 34.97 11.18 -16.48
C ASN A 78 35.71 9.92 -16.92
N PHE A 79 35.38 8.76 -16.35
CA PHE A 79 35.98 7.47 -16.74
C PHE A 79 35.62 7.09 -18.18
N ILE A 80 34.39 7.39 -18.61
CA ILE A 80 33.96 7.19 -20.01
C ILE A 80 34.77 8.09 -20.96
N ARG A 81 34.99 9.36 -20.59
CA ARG A 81 35.81 10.29 -21.37
C ARG A 81 37.27 9.84 -21.47
N GLU A 82 37.87 9.43 -20.35
CA GLU A 82 39.23 8.89 -20.32
C GLU A 82 39.37 7.66 -21.23
N MET A 83 38.42 6.73 -21.19
CA MET A 83 38.43 5.56 -22.08
C MET A 83 38.29 5.94 -23.56
N ILE A 84 37.48 6.95 -23.90
CA ILE A 84 37.34 7.45 -25.28
C ILE A 84 38.64 8.12 -25.76
N ASP A 85 39.27 8.93 -24.91
CA ASP A 85 40.51 9.63 -25.25
C ASP A 85 41.69 8.66 -25.35
N GLU A 86 41.78 7.65 -24.49
CA GLU A 86 42.76 6.57 -24.58
C GLU A 86 42.59 5.78 -25.88
N GLY A 87 41.35 5.42 -26.24
CA GLY A 87 41.03 4.71 -27.48
C GLY A 87 41.28 5.52 -28.76
N ARG A 88 41.38 6.86 -28.68
CA ARG A 88 41.78 7.72 -29.81
C ARG A 88 43.29 7.84 -29.99
N ARG A 89 44.09 7.39 -29.01
CA ARG A 89 45.56 7.46 -29.05
C ARG A 89 46.20 6.24 -29.73
N PHE A 90 45.42 5.19 -29.99
CA PHE A 90 45.80 3.99 -30.72
C PHE A 90 45.07 3.91 -32.06
#